data_AF-A0A1X0DPF5-F1
#
_entry.id   AF-A0A1X0DPF5-F1
#
_cell.length_a   1.000
_cell.length_b   1.000
_cell.length_c   1.000
_cell.angle_alpha   90.00
_cell.angle_beta   90.00
_cell.angle_gamma   90.00
#
_symmetry.space_group_name_H-M   'P 1'
#
loop_
_entity.id
_entity.type
_entity.pdbx_description
1 polymer ?
#
loop_
_entity_poly.entity_id
_entity_poly.type
_entity_poly.pdbx_seq_one_letter_code
_entity_poly.pdbx_strand_id
1 'polypeptide(L)'
;MTLVGAALVVAPVAHADRTLTPTQACQDLVPGTGPINFGFFGTELSCVYWGPPVTHPMGGETLRQAMARVYPSSYSVNPVDTWSNWVIPD
;
A
#
# COMPACT_ATOMS: atom_id res chain seq x y z
N MET A 1 48.39 21.65 -19.74
CA MET A 1 47.12 21.11 -20.28
C MET A 1 46.25 20.74 -19.10
N THR A 2 45.23 21.53 -18.83
CA THR A 2 44.38 21.40 -17.63
C THR A 2 43.26 20.41 -17.94
N LEU A 3 43.20 19.31 -17.21
CA LEU A 3 42.14 18.31 -17.31
C LEU A 3 40.84 18.90 -16.73
N VAL A 4 39.85 19.15 -17.59
CA VAL A 4 38.50 19.53 -17.19
C VAL A 4 37.81 18.27 -16.68
N GLY A 5 37.66 18.16 -15.35
CA GLY A 5 36.87 17.11 -14.72
C GLY A 5 35.40 17.33 -15.04
N ALA A 6 34.81 16.44 -15.85
CA ALA A 6 33.37 16.35 -16.00
C ALA A 6 32.81 15.79 -14.68
N ALA A 7 32.27 16.67 -13.83
CA ALA A 7 31.44 16.26 -12.71
C ALA A 7 30.18 15.60 -13.28
N LEU A 8 30.14 14.27 -13.25
CA LEU A 8 28.91 13.52 -13.45
C LEU A 8 27.98 13.89 -12.29
N VAL A 9 27.10 14.85 -12.51
CA VAL A 9 25.99 15.15 -11.62
C VAL A 9 25.12 13.90 -11.60
N VAL A 10 25.26 13.09 -10.55
CA VAL A 10 24.30 12.04 -10.24
C VAL A 10 23.01 12.78 -9.92
N ALA A 11 22.09 12.82 -10.88
CA ALA A 11 20.74 13.30 -10.61
C ALA A 11 20.21 12.47 -9.44
N PRO A 12 19.65 13.08 -8.38
CA PRO A 12 18.95 12.31 -7.36
C PRO A 12 17.90 11.53 -8.13
N VAL A 13 17.94 10.20 -8.03
CA VAL A 13 16.84 9.37 -8.48
C VAL A 13 15.68 9.89 -7.65
N ALA A 14 14.77 10.66 -8.26
CA ALA A 14 13.55 11.03 -7.61
C ALA A 14 12.85 9.69 -7.40
N HIS A 15 13.01 9.15 -6.19
CA HIS A 15 12.35 7.94 -5.82
C HIS A 15 10.86 8.25 -5.91
N ALA A 16 10.22 7.69 -6.93
CA ALA A 16 8.88 8.08 -7.29
C ALA A 16 7.93 7.46 -6.28
N ASP A 17 7.27 8.29 -5.48
CA ASP A 17 6.18 7.89 -4.60
C ASP A 17 5.30 6.83 -5.30
N ARG A 18 5.30 5.61 -4.77
CA ARG A 18 4.50 4.53 -5.35
C ARG A 18 3.09 4.65 -4.84
N THR A 19 2.12 4.70 -5.76
CA THR A 19 0.70 4.66 -5.39
C THR A 19 0.15 3.24 -5.55
N LEU A 20 -0.54 2.72 -4.54
CA LEU A 20 -1.23 1.44 -4.54
C LEU A 20 -2.74 1.64 -4.42
N THR A 21 -3.50 0.94 -5.25
CA THR A 21 -4.94 0.73 -4.98
C THR A 21 -5.11 -0.19 -3.78
N PRO A 22 -6.25 -0.16 -3.07
CA PRO A 22 -6.52 -1.10 -1.98
C PRO A 22 -6.37 -2.57 -2.38
N THR A 23 -6.76 -2.91 -3.62
CA THR A 23 -6.60 -4.26 -4.17
C THR A 23 -5.14 -4.65 -4.30
N GLN A 24 -4.32 -3.78 -4.89
CA GLN A 24 -2.88 -4.02 -5.02
C GLN A 24 -2.21 -4.11 -3.65
N ALA A 25 -2.56 -3.22 -2.72
CA ALA A 25 -2.02 -3.24 -1.38
C ALA A 25 -2.36 -4.55 -0.66
N CYS A 26 -3.60 -5.04 -0.72
CA CYS A 26 -3.94 -6.33 -0.12
C CYS A 26 -3.20 -7.51 -0.78
N GLN A 27 -3.04 -7.51 -2.11
CA GLN A 27 -2.30 -8.57 -2.81
C GLN A 27 -0.79 -8.52 -2.51
N ASP A 28 -0.19 -7.33 -2.41
CA ASP A 28 1.23 -7.14 -2.12
C ASP A 28 1.54 -7.50 -0.66
N LEU A 29 0.68 -7.12 0.28
CA LEU A 29 0.88 -7.32 1.73
C LEU A 29 0.49 -8.73 2.20
N VAL A 30 -0.59 -9.27 1.64
CA VAL A 30 -1.14 -10.59 1.99
C VAL A 30 -1.62 -11.28 0.70
N PRO A 31 -0.73 -11.99 0.00
CA PRO A 31 -1.04 -12.60 -1.29
C PRO A 31 -2.29 -13.47 -1.27
N GLY A 32 -3.14 -13.34 -2.30
CA GLY A 32 -4.40 -14.07 -2.40
C GLY A 32 -5.58 -13.42 -1.66
N THR A 33 -5.39 -12.25 -1.06
CA THR A 33 -6.47 -11.52 -0.37
C THR A 33 -7.02 -10.34 -1.17
N GLY A 34 -8.28 -10.00 -0.93
CA GLY A 34 -8.93 -8.81 -1.48
C GLY A 34 -9.37 -7.85 -0.38
N PRO A 35 -9.52 -6.55 -0.70
CA PRO A 35 -10.05 -5.57 0.23
C PRO A 35 -11.56 -5.80 0.42
N ILE A 36 -12.00 -5.93 1.66
CA ILE A 36 -13.42 -5.94 2.03
C ILE A 36 -13.65 -4.89 3.12
N ASN A 37 -14.70 -4.09 2.95
CA ASN A 37 -15.23 -3.29 4.02
C ASN A 37 -16.28 -4.12 4.76
N PHE A 38 -16.01 -4.48 6.01
CA PHE A 38 -16.92 -5.32 6.77
C PHE A 38 -18.18 -4.61 7.26
N GLY A 39 -18.28 -3.27 7.15
CA GLY A 39 -19.43 -2.43 7.49
C GLY A 39 -19.87 -2.43 8.96
N PHE A 40 -19.78 -3.58 9.63
CA PHE A 40 -20.21 -3.87 10.99
C PHE A 40 -19.06 -3.72 12.01
N PHE A 41 -17.82 -3.92 11.58
CA PHE A 41 -16.61 -3.84 12.43
C PHE A 41 -15.81 -2.53 12.28
N GLY A 42 -16.18 -1.65 11.34
CA GLY A 42 -15.55 -0.35 11.18
C GLY A 42 -15.67 0.24 9.77
N THR A 43 -15.22 1.49 9.62
CA THR A 43 -15.09 2.21 8.35
C THR A 43 -13.74 1.92 7.67
N GLU A 44 -13.09 0.80 7.96
CA GLU A 44 -11.78 0.45 7.39
C GLU A 44 -11.88 -0.77 6.48
N LEU A 45 -11.04 -0.82 5.46
CA LEU A 45 -10.85 -2.03 4.64
C LEU A 45 -10.03 -3.04 5.42
N SER A 46 -10.37 -4.30 5.29
CA SER A 46 -9.56 -5.43 5.73
C SER A 46 -9.12 -6.23 4.51
N CYS A 47 -7.89 -6.75 4.55
CA CYS A 47 -7.41 -7.67 3.53
C CYS A 47 -7.81 -9.08 3.92
N VAL A 48 -8.71 -9.68 3.15
CA VAL A 48 -9.30 -10.98 3.47
C VAL A 48 -9.22 -11.96 2.33
N TYR A 49 -9.01 -13.22 2.69
CA TYR A 49 -9.05 -14.31 1.73
C TYR A 49 -10.50 -14.71 1.45
N TRP A 50 -10.85 -14.75 0.17
CA TRP A 50 -12.11 -15.32 -0.32
C TRP A 50 -11.75 -16.41 -1.33
N GLY A 51 -11.82 -17.66 -0.91
CA GLY A 51 -11.52 -18.82 -1.75
C GLY A 51 -11.74 -20.13 -1.00
N PRO A 52 -11.95 -21.26 -1.70
CA PRO A 52 -12.14 -22.55 -1.04
C PRO A 52 -10.96 -22.89 -0.13
N PRO A 53 -11.16 -23.46 1.09
CA PRO A 53 -12.43 -23.91 1.69
C PRO A 53 -13.18 -22.82 2.48
N VAL A 54 -12.75 -21.57 2.39
CA VAL A 54 -13.28 -20.46 3.19
C VAL A 54 -14.65 -20.04 2.64
N THR A 55 -15.72 -20.35 3.38
CA THR A 55 -17.11 -20.01 3.03
C THR A 55 -17.54 -18.62 3.52
N HIS A 56 -16.75 -17.99 4.39
CA HIS A 56 -17.00 -16.67 4.94
C HIS A 56 -15.66 -15.92 5.06
N PRO A 57 -15.62 -14.60 4.78
CA PRO A 57 -14.41 -13.82 4.98
C PRO A 57 -13.87 -14.02 6.39
N MET A 58 -12.67 -14.59 6.50
CA MET A 58 -11.97 -14.58 7.78
C MET A 58 -11.39 -13.18 7.99
N GLY A 59 -11.78 -12.55 9.10
CA GLY A 59 -11.29 -11.22 9.47
C GLY A 59 -9.77 -11.22 9.54
N GLY A 60 -9.15 -10.44 8.66
CA GLY A 60 -7.72 -10.14 8.65
C GLY A 60 -7.45 -8.79 9.27
N GLU A 61 -6.15 -8.50 9.48
CA GLU A 61 -5.64 -7.18 9.82
C GLU A 61 -6.24 -6.09 8.89
N THR A 62 -6.51 -4.89 9.42
CA THR A 62 -7.03 -3.82 8.57
C THR A 62 -5.96 -3.38 7.57
N LEU A 63 -6.35 -2.93 6.39
CA LEU A 63 -5.43 -2.45 5.36
C LEU A 63 -4.57 -1.31 5.91
N ARG A 64 -5.13 -0.43 6.76
CA ARG A 64 -4.38 0.64 7.41
C ARG A 64 -3.30 0.10 8.35
N GLN A 65 -3.62 -0.90 9.16
CA GLN A 65 -2.65 -1.57 10.02
C GLN A 65 -1.55 -2.25 9.19
N ALA A 66 -1.94 -2.97 8.13
CA ALA A 66 -1.01 -3.70 7.27
C ALA A 66 -0.07 -2.74 6.49
N MET A 67 -0.62 -1.64 5.98
CA MET A 67 0.15 -0.57 5.35
C MET A 67 1.11 0.08 6.34
N ALA A 68 0.68 0.44 7.55
CA ALA A 68 1.55 1.03 8.57
C ALA A 68 2.65 0.06 9.04
N ARG A 69 2.39 -1.25 9.03
CA ARG A 69 3.35 -2.28 9.44
C ARG A 69 4.46 -2.48 8.39
N VAL A 70 4.11 -2.51 7.11
CA VAL A 70 5.07 -2.80 6.01
C VAL A 70 5.65 -1.51 5.41
N TYR A 71 4.85 -0.46 5.34
CA TYR A 71 5.17 0.85 4.78
C TYR A 71 4.85 1.96 5.81
N PRO A 72 5.68 2.16 6.84
CA PRO A 72 5.35 3.00 7.99
C PRO A 72 5.13 4.48 7.64
N SER A 73 5.73 4.97 6.56
CA SER A 73 5.53 6.34 6.04
C SER A 73 4.37 6.44 5.05
N SER A 74 3.67 5.34 4.77
CA SER A 74 2.56 5.36 3.82
C SER A 74 1.34 6.09 4.36
N TYR A 75 0.60 6.71 3.44
CA TYR A 75 -0.61 7.46 3.78
C TYR A 75 -1.66 7.29 2.69
N SER A 76 -2.94 7.46 3.07
CA SER A 76 -4.04 7.43 2.11
C SER A 76 -4.16 8.79 1.41
N VAL A 77 -4.39 8.79 0.09
CA VAL A 77 -4.58 10.01 -0.71
C VAL A 77 -5.76 10.84 -0.19
N ASN A 78 -6.86 10.18 0.19
CA ASN A 78 -8.00 10.78 0.88
C ASN A 78 -8.31 9.99 2.15
N PRO A 79 -7.96 10.50 3.34
CA PRO A 79 -8.13 9.77 4.60
C PRO A 79 -9.60 9.56 5.00
N VAL A 80 -10.53 10.28 4.37
CA VAL A 80 -11.98 10.14 4.61
C VAL A 80 -12.60 9.06 3.73
N ASP A 81 -12.01 8.80 2.56
CA ASP A 81 -12.44 7.72 1.67
C ASP A 81 -11.67 6.44 1.96
N THR A 82 -12.35 5.50 2.59
CA THR A 82 -11.83 4.17 2.92
C THR A 82 -11.29 3.40 1.70
N TRP A 83 -11.79 3.68 0.50
CA TRP A 83 -11.34 3.05 -0.75
C TRP A 83 -10.25 3.83 -1.48
N SER A 84 -9.79 4.94 -0.89
CA SER A 84 -8.73 5.74 -1.47
C SER A 84 -7.44 4.93 -1.62
N ASN A 85 -6.72 5.24 -2.70
CA ASN A 85 -5.37 4.75 -2.91
C ASN A 85 -4.43 5.18 -1.78
N TRP A 86 -3.34 4.44 -1.66
CA TRP A 86 -2.26 4.66 -0.70
C TRP A 86 -1.00 5.09 -1.41
N VAL A 87 -0.31 6.08 -0.85
CA VAL A 87 1.01 6.52 -1.30
C VAL A 87 2.05 5.91 -0.38
N ILE A 88 3.07 5.31 -0.97
CA ILE A 88 4.28 4.83 -0.32
C ILE A 88 5.40 5.77 -0.75
N PRO A 89 5.78 6.73 0.12
CA PRO A 89 6.99 7.50 -0.11
C PRO A 89 8.20 6.58 0.09
N ASP A 90 9.19 6.70 -0.78
CA ASP A 90 10.46 5.96 -0.72
C ASP A 90 11.37 6.47 0.41
#